data_AF-A0A210P5R4-F1
#
_entry.id   AF-A0A210P5R4-F1
#
_cell.length_a   1.000
_cell.length_b   1.000
_cell.length_c   1.000
_cell.angle_alpha   90.00
_cell.angle_beta   90.00
_cell.angle_gamma   90.00
#
_symmetry.space_group_name_H-M   'P 1'
#
loop_
_entity.id
_entity.type
_entity.pdbx_description
1 polymer ?
#
loop_
_entity_poly.entity_id
_entity_poly.type
_entity_poly.pdbx_seq_one_letter_code
_entity_poly.pdbx_strand_id
1 'polypeptide(L)' 'MTPYNSELDDKLDKELLGLYDEMHIYFDAIENDSVVIENSISYDATELATKLAKDSLRVAEILHIYDTEIAK' A
#
# COMPACT_ATOMS: atom_id res chain seq x y z
N MET A 1 -1.44 15.25 -24.82
CA MET A 1 -1.17 15.81 -23.48
C MET A 1 -2.44 15.60 -22.68
N THR A 2 -2.45 14.63 -21.78
CA THR A 2 -3.55 14.43 -20.83
C THR A 2 -3.50 15.59 -19.83
N PRO A 3 -4.62 16.24 -19.50
CA PRO A 3 -4.60 17.33 -18.53
C PRO A 3 -4.25 16.78 -17.14
N TYR A 4 -3.33 17.47 -16.44
CA TYR A 4 -2.98 17.20 -15.05
C TYR A 4 -4.24 17.22 -14.18
N ASN A 5 -4.47 16.13 -13.44
CA ASN A 5 -5.64 15.94 -12.60
C ASN A 5 -5.22 15.93 -11.12
N SER A 6 -5.20 17.10 -10.50
CA SER A 6 -4.77 17.29 -9.11
C SER A 6 -5.60 16.48 -8.10
N GLU A 7 -6.87 16.21 -8.38
CA GLU A 7 -7.71 15.40 -7.48
C GLU A 7 -7.32 13.92 -7.50
N LEU A 8 -6.86 13.43 -8.67
CA LEU A 8 -6.32 12.08 -8.79
C LEU A 8 -4.97 11.97 -8.08
N ASP A 9 -4.10 12.97 -8.26
CA ASP A 9 -2.79 13.08 -7.63
C ASP A 9 -2.89 13.00 -6.09
N ASP A 10 -3.71 13.88 -5.49
CA ASP A 10 -3.96 13.91 -4.04
C ASP A 10 -4.53 12.58 -3.50
N LYS A 11 -5.32 11.88 -4.31
CA LYS A 11 -5.92 10.59 -3.92
C LYS A 11 -4.87 9.50 -3.90
N LEU A 12 -4.03 9.43 -4.93
CA LEU A 12 -2.97 8.43 -5.05
C LEU A 12 -1.88 8.64 -3.99
N ASP A 13 -1.55 9.90 -3.66
CA ASP A 13 -0.60 10.22 -2.57
C ASP A 13 -1.12 9.71 -1.21
N LYS A 14 -2.40 9.93 -0.91
CA LYS A 14 -3.02 9.43 0.32
C LYS A 14 -3.06 7.92 0.38
N GLU A 15 -3.34 7.28 -0.76
CA GLU A 15 -3.35 5.82 -0.86
C GLU A 15 -1.95 5.24 -0.65
N LEU A 16 -0.92 5.82 -1.26
CA LEU A 16 0.48 5.42 -1.04
C LEU A 16 0.91 5.57 0.41
N LEU A 17 0.53 6.66 1.07
CA LEU A 17 0.85 6.86 2.48
C LEU A 17 0.16 5.82 3.36
N GLY A 18 -1.10 5.50 3.09
CA GLY A 18 -1.84 4.44 3.79
C GLY A 18 -1.20 3.06 3.61
N LEU A 19 -0.82 2.73 2.37
CA LEU A 19 -0.13 1.47 2.07
C LEU A 19 1.23 1.41 2.77
N TYR A 20 1.99 2.52 2.81
CA TYR A 20 3.26 2.57 3.53
C TYR A 20 3.09 2.27 5.02
N ASP A 21 2.11 2.90 5.67
CA ASP A 21 1.83 2.69 7.10
C ASP A 21 1.39 1.24 7.38
N GLU A 22 0.47 0.69 6.58
CA GLU A 22 0.00 -0.69 6.72
C GLU A 22 1.13 -1.71 6.51
N MET A 23 1.91 -1.55 5.43
CA MET A 23 3.02 -2.45 5.14
C MET A 23 4.09 -2.40 6.23
N HIS A 24 4.36 -1.24 6.82
CA HIS A 24 5.32 -1.12 7.93
C HIS A 24 4.87 -1.91 9.16
N ILE A 25 3.58 -1.84 9.52
CA ILE A 25 3.01 -2.62 10.63
C ILE A 25 3.18 -4.13 10.37
N TYR A 26 2.95 -4.57 9.12
CA TYR A 26 3.08 -5.98 8.75
C TYR A 26 4.53 -6.47 8.81
N PHE A 27 5.47 -5.68 8.32
CA PHE A 27 6.90 -6.00 8.43
C PHE A 27 7.34 -6.10 9.90
N ASP A 28 6.96 -5.13 10.73
CA ASP A 28 7.31 -5.13 12.15
C ASP A 28 6.73 -6.34 12.88
N ALA A 29 5.47 -6.69 12.59
CA ALA A 29 4.84 -7.86 13.18
C ALA A 29 5.54 -9.16 12.77
N ILE A 30 5.91 -9.30 11.49
CA ILE A 30 6.65 -10.48 11.00
C ILE A 30 8.05 -10.56 11.63
N GLU A 31 8.78 -9.45 11.72
CA GLU A 31 10.13 -9.41 12.30
C GLU A 31 10.11 -9.83 13.79
N ASN A 32 9.07 -9.43 14.51
CA ASN A 32 8.93 -9.69 15.93
C ASN A 32 8.14 -10.96 16.28
N ASP A 33 7.79 -11.80 15.29
CA ASP A 33 6.94 -13.00 15.45
C ASP A 33 5.62 -12.68 16.18
N SER A 34 5.04 -11.52 15.86
CA SER A 34 3.78 -11.01 16.43
C SER A 34 2.61 -11.22 15.47
N VAL A 35 1.40 -11.10 16.00
CA VAL A 35 0.16 -11.05 15.22
C VAL A 35 -0.33 -9.61 15.09
N VAL A 36 -1.07 -9.32 14.03
CA VAL A 36 -1.82 -8.06 13.86
C VAL A 36 -3.30 -8.36 14.03
N ILE A 37 -4.02 -7.51 14.78
CA ILE A 37 -5.46 -7.64 14.97
C ILE A 37 -6.17 -6.49 14.27
N GLU A 38 -6.98 -6.80 13.26
CA GLU A 38 -7.80 -5.82 12.54
C GLU A 38 -9.25 -6.30 12.55
N ASN A 39 -10.20 -5.45 12.94
CA ASN A 39 -11.63 -5.78 12.97
C ASN A 39 -11.94 -7.10 13.73
N SER A 40 -11.24 -7.33 14.84
CA SER A 40 -11.32 -8.55 15.66
C SER A 40 -10.87 -9.84 14.95
N ILE A 41 -10.15 -9.74 13.83
CA ILE A 41 -9.51 -10.84 13.12
C ILE A 41 -8.00 -10.76 13.39
N SER A 42 -7.40 -11.87 13.81
CA SER A 42 -5.95 -12.00 14.00
C SER A 42 -5.33 -12.50 12.71
N TYR A 43 -4.22 -11.91 12.29
CA TYR A 43 -3.44 -12.33 11.14
C TYR A 43 -2.06 -12.82 11.57
N ASP A 44 -1.71 -14.02 11.13
CA ASP A 44 -0.37 -14.60 11.34
C ASP A 44 0.64 -14.11 10.30
N ALA A 45 1.92 -14.44 10.49
CA ALA A 45 2.99 -14.01 9.59
C ALA A 45 2.80 -14.43 8.12
N THR A 46 2.15 -15.57 7.85
CA THR A 46 1.89 -16.04 6.47
C THR A 46 0.78 -15.22 5.83
N GLU A 47 -0.28 -14.93 6.58
CA GLU A 47 -1.38 -14.08 6.14
C GLU A 47 -0.92 -12.63 5.92
N LEU A 48 -0.07 -12.12 6.82
CA LEU A 48 0.57 -10.81 6.69
C LEU A 48 1.48 -10.73 5.47
N ALA A 49 2.30 -11.76 5.21
CA ALA A 49 3.12 -11.81 3.99
C ALA A 49 2.26 -11.81 2.71
N THR A 50 1.09 -12.45 2.75
CA THR A 50 0.14 -12.44 1.63
C THR A 50 -0.48 -11.06 1.42
N LYS A 51 -0.80 -10.33 2.50
CA LYS A 51 -1.26 -8.94 2.43
C LYS A 51 -0.17 -8.03 1.85
N LEU A 52 1.05 -8.10 2.38
CA LEU A 52 2.22 -7.37 1.87
C LEU A 52 2.44 -7.56 0.37
N ALA A 53 2.26 -8.77 -0.15
CA ALA A 53 2.39 -9.03 -1.59
C ALA A 53 1.32 -8.30 -2.42
N LYS A 54 0.08 -8.22 -1.92
CA LYS A 54 -1.00 -7.48 -2.58
C LYS A 54 -0.77 -5.97 -2.50
N ASP A 55 -0.34 -5.48 -1.34
CA ASP A 55 -0.08 -4.06 -1.13
C ASP A 55 1.10 -3.60 -2.00
N SER A 56 2.15 -4.43 -2.10
CA SER A 56 3.28 -4.19 -3.01
C SER A 56 2.86 -4.11 -4.48
N LEU A 57 1.92 -4.98 -4.91
CA LEU A 57 1.35 -4.90 -6.25
C LEU A 57 0.59 -3.58 -6.44
N ARG A 58 -0.20 -3.18 -5.45
CA ARG A 58 -0.96 -1.92 -5.51
C ARG A 58 -0.05 -0.69 -5.58
N VAL A 59 1.04 -0.68 -4.81
CA VAL A 59 2.08 0.36 -4.91
C VAL A 59 2.63 0.44 -6.34
N ALA A 60 2.99 -0.70 -6.94
CA ALA A 60 3.51 -0.73 -8.30
C ALA A 60 2.50 -0.19 -9.34
N GLU A 61 1.21 -0.51 -9.19
CA GLU A 61 0.13 0.03 -10.03
C GLU A 61 0.02 1.55 -9.91
N ILE A 62 0.06 2.07 -8.67
CA ILE A 62 -0.02 3.52 -8.44
C ILE A 62 1.18 4.23 -9.06
N LEU A 63 2.40 3.72 -8.85
CA LEU A 63 3.60 4.30 -9.45
C LEU A 63 3.54 4.26 -10.99
N HIS A 64 2.96 3.22 -11.58
CA HIS A 64 2.73 3.16 -13.02
C HIS A 64 1.77 4.25 -13.51
N ILE A 65 0.73 4.57 -12.73
CA ILE A 65 -0.19 5.68 -13.04
C ILE A 65 0.57 7.01 -13.00
N TYR A 66 1.42 7.24 -12.00
CA TYR A 66 2.27 8.44 -11.96
C TYR A 66 3.11 8.59 -13.24
N ASP A 67 3.80 7.51 -13.64
CA ASP A 67 4.66 7.51 -14.83
C ASP A 67 3.90 7.76 -16.14
N THR A 68 2.65 7.27 -16.24
CA THR A 68 1.91 7.26 -17.50
C THR A 68 0.93 8.42 -17.65
N GLU A 69 0.36 8.91 -16.55
CA GLU A 69 -0.75 9.86 -16.53
C GLU A 69 -0.41 11.21 -15.89
N ILE A 70 0.49 11.25 -14.89
CA ILE A 70 0.77 12.46 -14.10
C ILE A 70 2.13 13.10 -14.49
N ALA A 71 3.15 12.31 -14.79
CA ALA A 71 4.50 12.79 -15.12
C ALA A 71 4.69 13.33 -16.56
N LYS A 72 3.61 13.64 -17.30
CA LYS A 72 3.64 14.13 -18.69
C LYS A 72 3.10 15.54 -18.83
#